data_AF-A0A814JQG1-F1
#
_entry.id   AF-A0A814JQG1-F1
#
_cell.length_a   1.000
_cell.length_b   1.000
_cell.length_c   1.000
_cell.angle_alpha   90.00
_cell.angle_beta   90.00
_cell.angle_gamma   90.00
#
_symmetry.space_group_name_H-M   'P 1'
#
loop_
_entity.id
_entity.type
_entity.pdbx_description
1 polymer ?
#
loop_
_entity_poly.entity_id
_entity_poly.type
_entity_poly.pdbx_seq_one_letter_code
_entity_poly.pdbx_strand_id
1 'polypeptide(L)'
;MACVIFYLFFVSINCLSFQITLSATSCSRGYYLDSGNCYPCEPGAYCPDGYRQLPCNPGEYQNSFASSSCSSCRDGYFTIESGSIMCNMCPMGSMCPNTDRDPINCPAGTYQDSYGRVNCQECPQGYYSTTSNSHQCTICPKGYECPRSDQPPLACRPGTYSYNYGAYACSPCPTGWYTTKNGAVLCDICPDGNECPRADQPPNMCRPGTYSPYPGSTCTSCPSNTYATSYGQVSCNACPPGYECTQSDQEPRACARGFYRDGSMNSCQRCSSGSIQCQICPRGYYCPQPDTAPIACSNGNYSNYKQTQCSQCSSGYYSLTSKATDCMICPRGFACTDPSSAPQSCPKGTNADYGAISCVTCSQGYYSVQDNSTTCTPCAPGYFCDNSTQCPQQCQAGSYSLAAQTTCYQCSSSCSSTTGVFDCSTCITAKPTGCQQLEIPVGIHKN
;
A
#
# COMPACT_ATOMS: atom_id res chain seq x y z
N MET A 1 23.30 -115.55 -42.72
CA MET A 1 24.61 -116.20 -42.92
C MET A 1 25.18 -116.44 -41.53
N ALA A 2 24.94 -117.61 -40.93
CA ALA A 2 25.79 -118.83 -40.99
C ALA A 2 27.18 -118.55 -40.35
N CYS A 3 27.72 -119.25 -39.35
CA CYS A 3 27.79 -120.71 -39.11
C CYS A 3 28.42 -120.99 -37.70
N VAL A 4 27.94 -122.00 -36.95
CA VAL A 4 28.63 -123.28 -36.57
C VAL A 4 29.54 -123.19 -35.32
N ILE A 5 29.16 -123.72 -34.14
CA ILE A 5 29.22 -125.12 -33.62
C ILE A 5 30.62 -125.76 -33.71
N PHE A 6 31.27 -126.05 -32.57
CA PHE A 6 32.07 -127.28 -32.36
C PHE A 6 32.13 -127.61 -30.85
N TYR A 7 31.32 -128.59 -30.40
CA TYR A 7 31.71 -129.90 -29.82
C TYR A 7 32.45 -129.85 -28.45
N LEU A 8 31.80 -130.20 -27.33
CA LEU A 8 31.61 -131.56 -26.76
C LEU A 8 32.88 -132.18 -26.15
N PHE A 9 32.96 -132.29 -24.81
CA PHE A 9 32.77 -133.55 -24.05
C PHE A 9 33.31 -133.55 -22.60
N PHE A 10 32.53 -134.16 -21.69
CA PHE A 10 32.84 -134.86 -20.42
C PHE A 10 33.52 -134.04 -19.29
N VAL A 11 33.09 -134.04 -18.02
CA VAL A 11 32.58 -135.11 -17.14
C VAL A 11 31.64 -134.51 -16.08
N SER A 12 30.63 -135.31 -15.72
CA SER A 12 29.54 -135.04 -14.81
C SER A 12 29.89 -135.10 -13.32
N ILE A 13 29.04 -134.41 -12.54
CA ILE A 13 28.69 -134.61 -11.11
C ILE A 13 29.68 -134.02 -10.10
N ASN A 14 29.32 -132.84 -9.58
CA ASN A 14 28.85 -132.70 -8.20
C ASN A 14 27.91 -131.48 -8.11
N CYS A 15 26.63 -131.76 -7.91
CA CYS A 15 25.62 -130.79 -7.51
C CYS A 15 25.75 -130.60 -5.99
N LEU A 16 26.19 -129.44 -5.52
CA LEU A 16 25.70 -128.86 -4.27
C LEU A 16 26.10 -127.39 -4.26
N SER A 17 25.18 -126.55 -4.73
CA SER A 17 25.02 -125.16 -4.28
C SER A 17 26.31 -124.37 -4.07
N PHE A 18 27.10 -124.20 -5.14
CA PHE A 18 27.85 -122.96 -5.28
C PHE A 18 26.77 -121.88 -5.44
N GLN A 19 26.38 -121.27 -4.32
CA GLN A 19 25.88 -119.91 -4.36
C GLN A 19 27.04 -119.13 -4.98
N ILE A 20 27.03 -119.03 -6.32
CA ILE A 20 27.63 -117.88 -6.96
C ILE A 20 26.81 -116.75 -6.34
N THR A 21 27.32 -116.19 -5.24
CA THR A 21 26.93 -114.86 -4.83
C THR A 21 27.35 -114.01 -6.02
N LEU A 22 26.42 -113.83 -6.97
CA LEU A 22 26.46 -112.72 -7.90
C LEU A 22 26.38 -111.49 -7.00
N SER A 23 27.53 -111.12 -6.46
CA SER A 23 27.77 -109.81 -5.89
C SER A 23 27.49 -108.87 -7.04
N ALA A 24 26.43 -108.07 -6.92
CA ALA A 24 26.10 -107.10 -7.95
C ALA A 24 27.34 -106.22 -8.17
N THR A 25 27.92 -106.24 -9.37
CA THR A 25 29.09 -105.40 -9.70
C THR A 25 28.69 -103.93 -9.86
N SER A 26 27.39 -103.66 -10.00
CA SER A 26 26.77 -102.33 -10.08
C SER A 26 25.27 -102.48 -9.84
N CYS A 27 24.65 -101.51 -9.18
CA CYS A 27 23.20 -101.48 -9.01
C CYS A 27 22.51 -100.69 -10.14
N SER A 28 21.19 -100.80 -10.25
CA SER A 28 20.40 -99.94 -11.14
C SER A 28 20.46 -98.48 -10.67
N ARG A 29 20.21 -97.54 -11.59
CA ARG A 29 20.05 -96.11 -11.26
C ARG A 29 19.07 -95.93 -10.10
N GLY A 30 19.43 -95.10 -9.13
CA GLY A 30 18.68 -94.94 -7.89
C GLY A 30 19.14 -95.82 -6.73
N TYR A 31 20.03 -96.79 -6.95
CA TYR A 31 20.53 -97.67 -5.90
C TYR A 31 22.06 -97.55 -5.79
N TYR A 32 22.62 -97.73 -4.60
CA TYR A 32 24.07 -97.81 -4.40
C TYR A 32 24.46 -99.20 -3.90
N LEU A 33 25.69 -99.59 -4.22
CA LEU A 33 26.25 -100.87 -3.82
C LEU A 33 26.93 -100.73 -2.46
N ASP A 34 26.43 -101.43 -1.44
CA ASP A 34 27.11 -101.56 -0.15
C ASP A 34 27.16 -103.04 0.25
N SER A 35 28.36 -103.51 0.59
CA SER A 35 28.61 -104.88 1.04
C SER A 35 28.00 -105.99 0.15
N GLY A 36 27.94 -105.76 -1.16
CA GLY A 36 27.41 -106.70 -2.16
C GLY A 36 25.89 -106.65 -2.38
N ASN A 37 25.17 -105.76 -1.69
CA ASN A 37 23.72 -105.55 -1.82
C ASN A 37 23.40 -104.17 -2.37
N CYS A 38 22.28 -104.06 -3.09
CA CYS A 38 21.79 -102.80 -3.63
C CYS A 38 20.79 -102.15 -2.67
N TYR A 39 21.16 -101.01 -2.12
CA TYR A 39 20.29 -100.21 -1.25
C TYR A 39 19.74 -99.02 -2.03
N PRO A 40 18.46 -98.67 -1.86
CA PRO A 40 17.92 -97.45 -2.47
C PRO A 40 18.65 -96.23 -1.90
N CYS A 41 19.00 -95.28 -2.77
CA CYS A 41 19.51 -93.99 -2.34
C CYS A 41 18.50 -93.32 -1.38
N GLU A 42 18.99 -92.82 -0.24
CA GLU A 42 18.15 -92.14 0.75
C GLU A 42 17.80 -90.70 0.30
N PRO A 43 16.68 -90.14 0.79
CA PRO A 43 16.35 -88.73 0.57
C PRO A 43 17.53 -87.81 0.93
N GLY A 44 17.74 -86.79 0.11
CA GLY A 44 18.88 -85.88 0.20
C GLY A 44 20.04 -86.28 -0.71
N ALA A 45 20.02 -87.47 -1.28
CA ALA A 45 21.09 -87.96 -2.14
C ALA A 45 20.59 -88.62 -3.42
N TYR A 46 21.49 -88.83 -4.38
CA TYR A 46 21.22 -89.46 -5.66
C TYR A 46 22.30 -90.45 -6.07
N CYS A 47 21.89 -91.45 -6.85
CA CYS A 47 22.71 -92.56 -7.31
C CYS A 47 22.70 -92.61 -8.85
N PRO A 48 23.57 -91.85 -9.54
CA PRO A 48 23.52 -91.70 -11.00
C PRO A 48 23.99 -92.95 -11.76
N ASP A 49 24.93 -93.70 -11.16
CA ASP A 49 25.66 -94.79 -11.82
C ASP A 49 25.60 -96.14 -11.07
N GLY A 50 24.84 -96.25 -9.97
CA GLY A 50 24.66 -97.54 -9.29
C GLY A 50 25.75 -97.94 -8.28
N TYR A 51 26.74 -97.06 -8.03
CA TYR A 51 27.93 -97.38 -7.22
C TYR A 51 27.97 -96.66 -5.86
N ARG A 52 27.69 -95.35 -5.84
CA ARG A 52 27.85 -94.50 -4.66
C ARG A 52 26.67 -93.56 -4.52
N GLN A 53 26.34 -93.24 -3.27
CA GLN A 53 25.38 -92.20 -2.91
C GLN A 53 26.09 -90.84 -2.88
N LEU A 54 25.61 -89.87 -3.66
CA LEU A 54 26.12 -88.49 -3.67
C LEU A 54 25.06 -87.54 -3.10
N PRO A 55 25.40 -86.65 -2.14
CA PRO A 55 24.45 -85.67 -1.65
C PRO A 55 24.05 -84.70 -2.76
N CYS A 56 22.82 -84.19 -2.72
CA CYS A 56 22.41 -83.08 -3.57
C CYS A 56 23.26 -81.85 -3.27
N ASN A 57 23.62 -81.10 -4.32
CA ASN A 57 24.37 -79.84 -4.16
C ASN A 57 23.45 -78.74 -3.59
N PRO A 58 24.02 -77.68 -2.99
CA PRO A 58 23.26 -76.47 -2.67
C PRO A 58 22.45 -75.99 -3.88
N GLY A 59 21.21 -75.55 -3.64
CA GLY A 59 20.24 -75.20 -4.67
C GLY A 59 19.47 -76.38 -5.29
N GLU A 60 19.74 -77.61 -4.84
CA GLU A 60 19.04 -78.83 -5.28
C GLU A 60 18.52 -79.64 -4.08
N TYR A 61 17.48 -80.44 -4.31
CA TYR A 61 16.87 -81.28 -3.30
C TYR A 61 16.46 -82.65 -3.85
N GLN A 62 16.28 -83.61 -2.94
CA GLN A 62 15.68 -84.90 -3.25
C GLN A 62 14.88 -85.44 -2.06
N ASN A 63 13.57 -85.64 -2.23
CA ASN A 63 12.68 -86.09 -1.15
C ASN A 63 12.26 -87.56 -1.28
N SER A 64 12.65 -88.25 -2.36
CA SER A 64 12.23 -89.61 -2.65
C SER A 64 13.37 -90.61 -2.50
N PHE A 65 13.04 -91.82 -2.04
CA PHE A 65 13.96 -92.94 -2.07
C PHE A 65 14.24 -93.38 -3.52
N ALA A 66 15.39 -94.01 -3.71
CA ALA A 66 15.81 -94.60 -4.98
C ALA A 66 15.96 -93.59 -6.14
N SER A 67 16.36 -92.36 -5.85
CA SER A 67 16.51 -91.33 -6.89
C SER A 67 17.87 -91.37 -7.60
N SER A 68 17.85 -91.08 -8.90
CA SER A 68 19.04 -91.06 -9.76
C SER A 68 19.54 -89.66 -10.11
N SER A 69 18.83 -88.61 -9.70
CA SER A 69 19.22 -87.21 -9.87
C SER A 69 18.57 -86.33 -8.80
N CYS A 70 19.14 -85.15 -8.55
CA CYS A 70 18.52 -84.13 -7.71
C CYS A 70 17.65 -83.19 -8.56
N SER A 71 16.66 -82.57 -7.92
CA SER A 71 15.81 -81.55 -8.53
C SER A 71 16.27 -80.17 -8.07
N SER A 72 16.44 -79.22 -8.99
CA SER A 72 16.76 -77.85 -8.60
C SER A 72 15.59 -77.18 -7.88
N CYS A 73 15.88 -76.34 -6.91
CA CYS A 73 14.89 -75.45 -6.33
C CYS A 73 14.34 -74.51 -7.41
N ARG A 74 13.06 -74.16 -7.29
CA ARG A 74 12.44 -73.13 -8.13
C ARG A 74 12.82 -71.73 -7.66
N ASP A 75 12.71 -70.76 -8.54
CA ASP A 75 12.87 -69.33 -8.22
C ASP A 75 12.06 -68.92 -6.99
N GLY A 76 12.69 -68.15 -6.10
CA GLY A 76 12.11 -67.77 -4.81
C GLY A 76 12.22 -68.85 -3.73
N TYR A 77 12.87 -69.98 -4.01
CA TYR A 77 13.16 -71.03 -3.04
C TYR A 77 14.67 -71.28 -3.00
N PHE A 78 15.19 -71.67 -1.84
CA PHE A 78 16.63 -71.86 -1.68
C PHE A 78 16.93 -73.05 -0.76
N THR A 79 18.10 -73.63 -0.93
CA THR A 79 18.72 -74.46 0.10
C THR A 79 20.24 -74.34 0.00
N ILE A 80 20.88 -74.08 1.14
CA ILE A 80 22.33 -73.87 1.21
C ILE A 80 23.09 -75.13 1.66
N GLU A 81 22.38 -76.09 2.25
CA GLU A 81 22.97 -77.30 2.79
C GLU A 81 23.04 -78.39 1.72
N SER A 82 24.20 -79.03 1.59
CA SER A 82 24.33 -80.25 0.81
C SER A 82 23.49 -81.37 1.43
N GLY A 83 22.82 -82.17 0.62
CA GLY A 83 21.99 -83.26 1.13
C GLY A 83 20.54 -82.88 1.44
N SER A 84 20.07 -81.74 0.95
CA SER A 84 18.74 -81.21 1.28
C SER A 84 17.60 -82.06 0.73
N ILE A 85 16.56 -82.26 1.55
CA ILE A 85 15.34 -82.99 1.15
C ILE A 85 14.22 -82.07 0.67
N MET A 86 14.36 -80.75 0.86
CA MET A 86 13.38 -79.74 0.44
C MET A 86 14.05 -78.40 0.19
N CYS A 87 13.35 -77.49 -0.47
CA CYS A 87 13.76 -76.09 -0.62
C CYS A 87 12.93 -75.19 0.30
N ASN A 88 13.60 -74.26 0.97
CA ASN A 88 12.97 -73.27 1.83
C ASN A 88 12.41 -72.11 1.00
N MET A 89 11.27 -71.57 1.41
CA MET A 89 10.71 -70.36 0.82
C MET A 89 11.58 -69.16 1.19
N CYS A 90 11.88 -68.29 0.22
CA CYS A 90 12.53 -67.02 0.51
C CYS A 90 11.66 -66.23 1.50
N PRO A 91 12.20 -65.82 2.66
CA PRO A 91 11.43 -65.09 3.65
C PRO A 91 11.06 -63.71 3.11
N MET A 92 9.98 -63.13 3.65
CA MET A 92 9.67 -61.74 3.40
C MET A 92 10.87 -60.87 3.86
N GLY A 93 11.00 -59.66 3.32
CA GLY A 93 12.10 -58.75 3.63
C GLY A 93 13.43 -59.10 2.98
N SER A 94 13.52 -60.25 2.31
CA SER A 94 14.70 -60.71 1.58
C SER A 94 14.38 -61.06 0.13
N MET A 95 15.43 -61.16 -0.68
CA MET A 95 15.39 -61.64 -2.05
C MET A 95 16.32 -62.83 -2.24
N CYS A 96 15.88 -63.81 -3.02
CA CYS A 96 16.64 -65.02 -3.31
C CYS A 96 16.84 -65.13 -4.84
N PRO A 97 17.80 -64.38 -5.41
CA PRO A 97 18.09 -64.43 -6.84
C PRO A 97 18.82 -65.71 -7.25
N ASN A 98 19.48 -66.39 -6.29
CA ASN A 98 20.14 -67.67 -6.48
C ASN A 98 19.56 -68.68 -5.49
N THR A 99 19.43 -69.93 -5.91
CA THR A 99 18.84 -71.02 -5.12
C THR A 99 19.83 -71.67 -4.15
N ASP A 100 21.13 -71.46 -4.37
CA ASP A 100 22.27 -72.04 -3.64
C ASP A 100 22.92 -71.07 -2.63
N ARG A 101 22.30 -69.91 -2.39
CA ARG A 101 22.80 -68.84 -1.52
C ARG A 101 21.79 -68.50 -0.42
N ASP A 102 22.32 -67.94 0.67
CA ASP A 102 21.49 -67.36 1.73
C ASP A 102 20.61 -66.22 1.18
N PRO A 103 19.40 -66.03 1.74
CA PRO A 103 18.55 -64.89 1.42
C PRO A 103 19.28 -63.56 1.63
N ILE A 104 19.17 -62.68 0.63
CA ILE A 104 19.78 -61.36 0.67
C ILE A 104 18.73 -60.39 1.21
N ASN A 105 18.99 -59.78 2.36
CA ASN A 105 18.11 -58.76 2.91
C ASN A 105 17.88 -57.62 1.91
N CYS A 106 16.63 -57.20 1.77
CA CYS A 106 16.32 -56.02 0.98
C CYS A 106 17.02 -54.79 1.60
N PRO A 107 17.83 -54.06 0.81
CA PRO A 107 18.50 -52.86 1.30
C PRO A 107 17.51 -51.74 1.61
N ALA A 108 17.96 -50.71 2.33
CA ALA A 108 17.20 -49.50 2.56
C ALA A 108 16.66 -48.91 1.24
N GLY A 109 15.46 -48.36 1.28
CA GLY A 109 14.72 -47.90 0.09
C GLY A 109 13.98 -49.00 -0.68
N THR A 110 14.14 -50.26 -0.29
CA THR A 110 13.43 -51.40 -0.87
C THR A 110 12.77 -52.26 0.21
N TYR A 111 11.79 -53.07 -0.19
CA TYR A 111 11.06 -53.97 0.69
C TYR A 111 10.64 -55.26 -0.03
N GLN A 112 10.24 -56.25 0.74
CA GLN A 112 9.56 -57.43 0.21
C GLN A 112 8.42 -57.87 1.14
N ASP A 113 7.19 -57.74 0.66
CA ASP A 113 5.96 -57.99 1.41
C ASP A 113 5.38 -59.39 1.19
N SER A 114 6.11 -60.26 0.49
CA SER A 114 5.63 -61.57 0.11
C SER A 114 6.76 -62.60 0.17
N TYR A 115 6.42 -63.82 0.57
CA TYR A 115 7.36 -64.93 0.50
C TYR A 115 7.69 -65.31 -0.94
N GLY A 116 8.84 -65.93 -1.13
CA GLY A 116 9.20 -66.60 -2.37
C GLY A 116 9.54 -65.68 -3.53
N ARG A 117 10.16 -64.52 -3.26
CA ARG A 117 10.50 -63.53 -4.28
C ARG A 117 11.99 -63.48 -4.57
N VAL A 118 12.31 -63.27 -5.84
CA VAL A 118 13.69 -63.23 -6.34
C VAL A 118 14.31 -61.85 -6.31
N ASN A 119 13.49 -60.78 -6.21
CA ASN A 119 13.91 -59.39 -6.19
C ASN A 119 13.15 -58.60 -5.11
N CYS A 120 13.78 -57.56 -4.59
CA CYS A 120 13.13 -56.57 -3.73
C CYS A 120 12.34 -55.56 -4.58
N GLN A 121 11.28 -55.01 -3.99
CA GLN A 121 10.48 -53.93 -4.56
C GLN A 121 10.97 -52.59 -4.05
N GLU A 122 11.06 -51.58 -4.90
CA GLU A 122 11.37 -50.22 -4.46
C GLU A 122 10.20 -49.62 -3.68
N CYS A 123 10.50 -48.85 -2.65
CA CYS A 123 9.46 -48.08 -1.98
C CYS A 123 8.83 -47.08 -2.96
N PRO A 124 7.50 -47.00 -3.02
CA PRO A 124 6.82 -46.03 -3.88
C PRO A 124 7.15 -44.60 -3.43
N GLN A 125 6.99 -43.65 -4.36
CA GLN A 125 7.25 -42.23 -4.10
C GLN A 125 6.43 -41.74 -2.89
N GLY A 126 7.06 -40.99 -1.98
CA GLY A 126 6.44 -40.56 -0.73
C GLY A 126 6.46 -41.62 0.38
N TYR A 127 7.15 -42.75 0.18
CA TYR A 127 7.41 -43.75 1.20
C TYR A 127 8.92 -43.96 1.36
N TYR A 128 9.33 -44.42 2.54
CA TYR A 128 10.72 -44.65 2.87
C TYR A 128 10.89 -45.91 3.72
N SER A 129 12.10 -46.49 3.69
CA SER A 129 12.53 -47.59 4.54
C SER A 129 14.02 -47.43 4.82
N THR A 130 14.37 -47.06 6.05
CA THR A 130 15.77 -46.79 6.44
C THR A 130 16.51 -48.04 6.91
N THR A 131 15.81 -49.14 7.17
CA THR A 131 16.39 -50.39 7.66
C THR A 131 16.46 -51.43 6.56
N SER A 132 17.51 -52.26 6.60
CA SER A 132 17.57 -53.49 5.81
C SER A 132 16.55 -54.52 6.30
N ASN A 133 16.23 -55.51 5.45
CA ASN A 133 15.26 -56.56 5.75
C ASN A 133 13.83 -56.03 6.00
N SER A 134 13.44 -55.02 5.23
CA SER A 134 12.13 -54.39 5.39
C SER A 134 11.02 -55.13 4.64
N HIS A 135 9.89 -55.27 5.30
CA HIS A 135 8.70 -55.96 4.79
C HIS A 135 7.64 -54.99 4.27
N GLN A 136 7.80 -53.70 4.54
CA GLN A 136 6.86 -52.65 4.18
C GLN A 136 7.58 -51.29 4.18
N CYS A 137 7.11 -50.37 3.35
CA CYS A 137 7.60 -49.00 3.40
C CYS A 137 6.72 -48.13 4.30
N THR A 138 7.35 -47.19 4.99
CA THR A 138 6.66 -46.23 5.85
C THR A 138 6.27 -45.00 5.04
N ILE A 139 5.02 -44.55 5.17
CA ILE A 139 4.55 -43.33 4.49
C ILE A 139 5.23 -42.09 5.08
N CYS A 140 5.61 -41.14 4.22
CA CYS A 140 6.22 -39.90 4.66
C CYS A 140 5.24 -39.10 5.57
N PRO A 141 5.65 -38.70 6.78
CA PRO A 141 4.78 -37.97 7.70
C PRO A 141 4.52 -36.53 7.24
N LYS A 142 3.42 -35.94 7.71
CA LYS A 142 3.12 -34.51 7.50
C LYS A 142 4.23 -33.62 8.06
N GLY A 143 4.51 -32.51 7.39
CA GLY A 143 5.60 -31.60 7.74
C GLY A 143 6.98 -32.08 7.26
N TYR A 144 7.08 -33.23 6.60
CA TYR A 144 8.32 -33.76 6.07
C TYR A 144 8.22 -34.00 4.55
N GLU A 145 9.37 -34.07 3.91
CA GLU A 145 9.58 -34.56 2.55
C GLU A 145 10.47 -35.78 2.54
N CYS A 146 10.19 -36.70 1.62
CA CYS A 146 10.93 -37.94 1.43
C CYS A 146 11.42 -38.02 -0.03
N PRO A 147 12.45 -37.24 -0.39
CA PRO A 147 13.00 -37.22 -1.75
C PRO A 147 13.79 -38.49 -2.09
N ARG A 148 14.23 -39.23 -1.07
CA ARG A 148 14.91 -40.52 -1.22
C ARG A 148 14.27 -41.53 -0.29
N SER A 149 14.00 -42.73 -0.81
CA SER A 149 13.32 -43.79 -0.06
C SER A 149 14.24 -44.52 0.92
N ASP A 150 15.56 -44.41 0.75
CA ASP A 150 16.59 -45.04 1.60
C ASP A 150 17.00 -44.17 2.81
N GLN A 151 16.52 -42.94 2.88
CA GLN A 151 16.89 -41.95 3.90
C GLN A 151 15.73 -41.64 4.85
N PRO A 152 16.01 -41.15 6.07
CA PRO A 152 14.96 -40.67 6.96
C PRO A 152 14.25 -39.43 6.37
N PRO A 153 12.98 -39.17 6.74
CA PRO A 153 12.24 -38.00 6.30
C PRO A 153 12.96 -36.70 6.68
N LEU A 154 12.99 -35.74 5.74
CA LEU A 154 13.56 -34.41 5.96
C LEU A 154 12.46 -33.43 6.33
N ALA A 155 12.61 -32.71 7.44
CA ALA A 155 11.62 -31.73 7.86
C ALA A 155 11.54 -30.59 6.82
N CYS A 156 10.33 -30.14 6.50
CA CYS A 156 10.14 -28.98 5.63
C CYS A 156 10.85 -27.77 6.21
N ARG A 157 11.65 -27.11 5.37
CA ARG A 157 12.42 -25.93 5.76
C ARG A 157 11.49 -24.71 5.93
N PRO A 158 11.90 -23.67 6.67
CA PRO A 158 11.16 -22.41 6.74
C PRO A 158 10.77 -21.90 5.34
N GLY A 159 9.55 -21.38 5.24
CA GLY A 159 8.93 -20.99 3.97
C GLY A 159 8.32 -22.12 3.16
N THR A 160 8.37 -23.37 3.65
CA THR A 160 7.74 -24.53 3.01
C THR A 160 6.92 -25.34 4.01
N TYR A 161 5.95 -26.12 3.52
CA TYR A 161 5.06 -26.93 4.33
C TYR A 161 4.68 -28.25 3.64
N SER A 162 4.19 -29.21 4.41
CA SER A 162 3.65 -30.47 3.91
C SER A 162 2.39 -30.88 4.69
N TYR A 163 1.23 -30.68 4.08
CA TYR A 163 -0.07 -30.93 4.73
C TYR A 163 -0.52 -32.40 4.67
N ASN A 164 -0.14 -33.10 3.61
CA ASN A 164 -0.55 -34.48 3.35
C ASN A 164 0.56 -35.47 3.73
N TYR A 165 0.16 -36.69 4.10
CA TYR A 165 1.11 -37.79 4.15
C TYR A 165 1.62 -38.12 2.74
N GLY A 166 2.81 -38.69 2.66
CA GLY A 166 3.39 -39.15 1.39
C GLY A 166 3.99 -38.03 0.53
N ALA A 167 4.35 -36.89 1.12
CA ALA A 167 4.98 -35.82 0.37
C ALA A 167 6.40 -36.21 -0.07
N TYR A 168 6.63 -36.23 -1.38
CA TYR A 168 7.98 -36.38 -1.94
C TYR A 168 8.83 -35.12 -1.76
N ALA A 169 8.19 -33.96 -1.82
CA ALA A 169 8.81 -32.64 -1.66
C ALA A 169 7.85 -31.72 -0.89
N CYS A 170 8.39 -30.77 -0.14
CA CYS A 170 7.61 -29.75 0.55
C CYS A 170 7.11 -28.69 -0.43
N SER A 171 5.91 -28.17 -0.19
CA SER A 171 5.30 -27.09 -0.97
C SER A 171 5.71 -25.73 -0.41
N PRO A 172 6.04 -24.72 -1.24
CA PRO A 172 6.29 -23.37 -0.75
C PRO A 172 5.02 -22.72 -0.19
N CYS A 173 5.16 -21.86 0.82
CA CYS A 173 4.04 -21.03 1.26
C CYS A 173 3.59 -20.09 0.13
N PRO A 174 2.26 -19.92 -0.08
CA PRO A 174 1.75 -18.98 -1.05
C PRO A 174 2.04 -17.52 -0.64
N THR A 175 1.95 -16.59 -1.59
CA THR A 175 2.12 -15.15 -1.32
C THR A 175 1.18 -14.66 -0.22
N GLY A 176 1.71 -13.89 0.73
CA GLY A 176 0.95 -13.43 1.90
C GLY A 176 0.88 -14.45 3.04
N TRP A 177 1.62 -15.56 2.94
CA TRP A 177 1.74 -16.58 3.98
C TRP A 177 3.21 -16.87 4.26
N TYR A 178 3.50 -17.31 5.49
CA TYR A 178 4.87 -17.56 5.94
C TYR A 178 4.92 -18.71 6.95
N THR A 179 6.11 -19.27 7.16
CA THR A 179 6.39 -20.13 8.31
C THR A 179 7.89 -20.09 8.61
N THR A 180 8.23 -19.89 9.88
CA THR A 180 9.62 -19.91 10.36
C THR A 180 10.00 -21.24 10.99
N LYS A 181 9.05 -22.18 11.08
CA LYS A 181 9.22 -23.47 11.76
C LYS A 181 9.74 -24.52 10.78
N ASN A 182 10.77 -25.27 11.19
CA ASN A 182 11.08 -26.54 10.55
C ASN A 182 9.91 -27.52 10.81
N GLY A 183 9.57 -28.33 9.81
CA GLY A 183 8.52 -29.33 9.94
C GLY A 183 7.10 -28.78 9.84
N ALA A 184 6.91 -27.61 9.20
CA ALA A 184 5.59 -26.98 9.12
C ALA A 184 4.58 -27.83 8.35
N VAL A 185 3.42 -28.09 8.95
CA VAL A 185 2.30 -28.79 8.29
C VAL A 185 1.44 -27.82 7.48
N LEU A 186 1.39 -26.56 7.90
CA LEU A 186 0.67 -25.45 7.29
C LEU A 186 1.49 -24.17 7.42
N CYS A 187 1.24 -23.20 6.55
CA CYS A 187 1.76 -21.85 6.69
C CYS A 187 0.78 -21.00 7.49
N ASP A 188 1.30 -19.95 8.12
CA ASP A 188 0.53 -18.93 8.81
C ASP A 188 0.25 -17.78 7.84
N ILE A 189 -0.96 -17.23 7.86
CA ILE A 189 -1.29 -16.02 7.09
C ILE A 189 -0.53 -14.82 7.67
N CYS A 190 0.02 -13.97 6.80
CA CYS A 190 0.66 -12.74 7.23
C CYS A 190 -0.38 -11.86 7.93
N PRO A 191 -0.15 -11.40 9.18
CA PRO A 191 -1.13 -10.57 9.87
C PRO A 191 -1.30 -9.20 9.18
N ASP A 192 -2.45 -8.56 9.39
CA ASP A 192 -2.65 -7.17 9.01
C ASP A 192 -1.64 -6.25 9.72
N GLY A 193 -1.42 -5.07 9.16
CA GLY A 193 -0.36 -4.15 9.61
C GLY A 193 1.06 -4.65 9.34
N ASN A 194 1.23 -5.84 8.76
CA ASN A 194 2.53 -6.41 8.44
C ASN A 194 2.62 -6.77 6.95
N GLU A 195 3.85 -7.01 6.52
CA GLU A 195 4.19 -7.61 5.23
C GLU A 195 5.15 -8.78 5.40
N CYS A 196 5.00 -9.78 4.54
CA CYS A 196 5.82 -10.98 4.55
C CYS A 196 6.52 -11.10 3.18
N PRO A 197 7.59 -10.31 2.93
CA PRO A 197 8.29 -10.30 1.64
C PRO A 197 9.05 -11.61 1.38
N ARG A 198 9.32 -12.37 2.44
CA ARG A 198 9.88 -13.73 2.36
C ARG A 198 9.08 -14.67 3.25
N ALA A 199 8.74 -15.84 2.71
CA ALA A 199 7.94 -16.83 3.41
C ALA A 199 8.68 -17.55 4.56
N ASP A 200 10.02 -17.49 4.58
CA ASP A 200 10.89 -18.13 5.58
C ASP A 200 11.23 -17.22 6.77
N GLN A 201 10.74 -15.98 6.77
CA GLN A 201 11.05 -14.95 7.77
C GLN A 201 9.80 -14.56 8.56
N PRO A 202 9.95 -14.02 9.78
CA PRO A 202 8.83 -13.46 10.52
C PRO A 202 8.24 -12.22 9.80
N PRO A 203 6.98 -11.85 10.07
CA PRO A 203 6.34 -10.70 9.47
C PRO A 203 7.07 -9.40 9.84
N ASN A 204 7.20 -8.50 8.87
CA ASN A 204 7.73 -7.17 9.08
C ASN A 204 6.58 -6.19 9.29
N MET A 205 6.62 -5.41 10.36
CA MET A 205 5.65 -4.35 10.57
C MET A 205 5.75 -3.30 9.47
N CYS A 206 4.60 -2.84 8.98
CA CYS A 206 4.54 -1.70 8.09
C CYS A 206 5.17 -0.48 8.77
N ARG A 207 6.06 0.20 8.04
CA ARG A 207 6.75 1.39 8.53
C ARG A 207 5.78 2.58 8.54
N PRO A 208 6.06 3.63 9.34
CA PRO A 208 5.37 4.90 9.22
C PRO A 208 5.27 5.36 7.76
N GLY A 209 4.10 5.90 7.39
CA GLY A 209 3.72 6.26 6.02
C GLY A 209 3.11 5.12 5.20
N THR A 210 3.04 3.91 5.75
CA THR A 210 2.46 2.73 5.09
C THR A 210 1.49 1.98 5.99
N TYR A 211 0.59 1.20 5.38
CA TYR A 211 -0.40 0.38 6.07
C TYR A 211 -0.69 -0.93 5.30
N SER A 212 -1.16 -1.95 6.00
CA SER A 212 -1.61 -3.23 5.42
C SER A 212 -3.00 -3.55 5.99
N PRO A 213 -4.08 -3.35 5.20
CA PRO A 213 -5.44 -3.37 5.74
C PRO A 213 -6.02 -4.76 6.02
N TYR A 214 -5.45 -5.81 5.42
CA TYR A 214 -5.99 -7.15 5.53
C TYR A 214 -4.87 -8.17 5.77
N PRO A 215 -5.17 -9.31 6.43
CA PRO A 215 -4.23 -10.41 6.49
C PRO A 215 -3.80 -10.86 5.08
N GLY A 216 -2.50 -11.07 4.89
CA GLY A 216 -1.89 -11.47 3.62
C GLY A 216 -1.62 -10.33 2.64
N SER A 217 -2.00 -9.07 2.95
CA SER A 217 -1.63 -7.92 2.11
C SER A 217 -0.19 -7.45 2.36
N THR A 218 0.33 -6.67 1.43
CA THR A 218 1.64 -6.01 1.53
C THR A 218 1.50 -4.60 2.09
N CYS A 219 2.58 -4.02 2.61
CA CYS A 219 2.53 -2.63 3.06
C CYS A 219 2.36 -1.71 1.85
N THR A 220 1.33 -0.87 1.91
CA THR A 220 0.98 0.10 0.88
C THR A 220 1.12 1.50 1.45
N SER A 221 1.59 2.46 0.64
CA SER A 221 1.70 3.85 1.08
C SER A 221 0.33 4.45 1.38
N CYS A 222 0.27 5.27 2.43
CA CYS A 222 -0.94 6.01 2.73
C CYS A 222 -1.37 6.87 1.55
N PRO A 223 -2.65 6.82 1.13
CA PRO A 223 -3.16 7.69 0.08
C PRO A 223 -3.10 9.16 0.48
N SER A 224 -3.20 10.05 -0.51
CA SER A 224 -3.31 11.50 -0.28
C SER A 224 -4.34 11.82 0.80
N ASN A 225 -4.09 12.86 1.59
CA ASN A 225 -4.93 13.27 2.72
C ASN A 225 -4.92 12.32 3.93
N THR A 226 -3.99 11.36 3.98
CA THR A 226 -3.90 10.43 5.11
C THR A 226 -2.45 10.22 5.55
N TYR A 227 -2.28 9.78 6.79
CA TYR A 227 -0.96 9.55 7.41
C TYR A 227 -1.00 8.35 8.36
N ALA A 228 0.16 7.74 8.58
CA ALA A 228 0.38 6.66 9.52
C ALA A 228 1.73 6.89 10.22
N THR A 229 1.71 7.20 11.52
CA THR A 229 2.92 7.52 12.29
C THR A 229 3.45 6.32 13.08
N SER A 230 2.63 5.29 13.24
CA SER A 230 2.98 4.11 14.03
C SER A 230 3.41 2.95 13.14
N TYR A 231 4.32 2.13 13.65
CA TYR A 231 4.60 0.83 13.05
C TYR A 231 3.37 -0.07 13.14
N GLY A 232 3.14 -0.89 12.12
CA GLY A 232 2.09 -1.91 12.17
C GLY A 232 0.68 -1.39 11.87
N GLN A 233 0.53 -0.22 11.25
CA GLN A 233 -0.80 0.37 11.05
C GLN A 233 -1.62 -0.42 10.03
N VAL A 234 -2.88 -0.69 10.37
CA VAL A 234 -3.84 -1.40 9.50
C VAL A 234 -4.68 -0.43 8.64
N SER A 235 -4.62 0.86 8.93
CA SER A 235 -5.32 1.91 8.19
C SER A 235 -4.59 3.24 8.37
N CYS A 236 -4.75 4.15 7.42
CA CYS A 236 -4.22 5.51 7.54
C CYS A 236 -5.24 6.43 8.18
N ASN A 237 -4.76 7.33 9.03
CA ASN A 237 -5.57 8.37 9.66
C ASN A 237 -5.79 9.51 8.67
N ALA A 238 -7.01 10.04 8.62
CA ALA A 238 -7.30 11.23 7.82
C ALA A 238 -6.56 12.45 8.39
N CYS A 239 -6.00 13.28 7.51
CA CYS A 239 -5.40 14.55 7.91
C CYS A 239 -6.51 15.49 8.43
N PRO A 240 -6.48 15.90 9.71
CA PRO A 240 -7.56 16.69 10.30
C PRO A 240 -7.64 18.11 9.68
N PRO A 241 -8.83 18.74 9.66
CA PRO A 241 -8.98 20.16 9.35
C PRO A 241 -8.12 21.02 10.29
N GLY A 242 -7.57 22.11 9.77
CA GLY A 242 -6.65 22.99 10.49
C GLY A 242 -5.21 22.48 10.64
N TYR A 243 -4.88 21.34 10.03
CA TYR A 243 -3.53 20.78 10.00
C TYR A 243 -3.04 20.55 8.57
N GLU A 244 -1.72 20.61 8.40
CA GLU A 244 -1.00 20.20 7.21
C GLU A 244 -0.30 18.86 7.40
N CYS A 245 -0.37 18.03 6.37
CA CYS A 245 0.28 16.73 6.30
C CYS A 245 1.20 16.76 5.07
N THR A 246 2.45 17.19 5.28
CA THR A 246 3.50 17.24 4.25
C THR A 246 4.00 15.85 3.88
N GLN A 247 4.04 14.95 4.87
CA GLN A 247 4.58 13.61 4.77
C GLN A 247 3.61 12.65 5.46
N SER A 248 3.47 11.44 4.91
CA SER A 248 2.54 10.44 5.44
C SER A 248 3.06 9.72 6.68
N ASP A 249 4.34 9.85 7.01
CA ASP A 249 5.02 9.20 8.13
C ASP A 249 5.14 10.09 9.39
N GLN A 250 4.68 11.34 9.31
CA GLN A 250 4.83 12.33 10.38
C GLN A 250 3.48 12.75 10.95
N GLU A 251 3.50 13.24 12.20
CA GLU A 251 2.31 13.82 12.81
C GLU A 251 1.86 15.09 12.06
N PRO A 252 0.54 15.33 11.93
CA PRO A 252 0.01 16.54 11.32
C PRO A 252 0.49 17.79 12.05
N ARG A 253 0.93 18.81 11.30
CA ARG A 253 1.35 20.10 11.87
C ARG A 253 0.21 21.10 11.80
N ALA A 254 -0.06 21.81 12.89
CA ALA A 254 -1.14 22.80 12.91
C ALA A 254 -0.84 23.97 11.96
N CYS A 255 -1.87 24.48 11.29
CA CYS A 255 -1.74 25.67 10.45
C CYS A 255 -1.34 26.89 11.27
N ALA A 256 -0.37 27.65 10.76
CA ALA A 256 0.00 28.93 11.34
C ALA A 256 -1.16 29.93 11.27
N ARG A 257 -1.15 30.92 12.18
CA ARG A 257 -2.14 32.01 12.17
C ARG A 257 -2.23 32.68 10.80
N GLY A 258 -3.46 32.91 10.34
CA GLY A 258 -3.74 33.47 9.02
C GLY A 258 -3.64 32.46 7.86
N PHE A 259 -3.51 31.18 8.17
CA PHE A 259 -3.69 30.09 7.22
C PHE A 259 -4.86 29.20 7.66
N TYR A 260 -5.47 28.50 6.71
CA TYR A 260 -6.64 27.67 6.97
C TYR A 260 -6.62 26.37 6.17
N ARG A 261 -7.41 25.41 6.64
CA ARG A 261 -7.74 24.15 5.99
C ARG A 261 -9.08 23.61 6.53
N ASP A 262 -10.15 23.68 5.73
CA ASP A 262 -11.53 23.36 6.14
C ASP A 262 -11.99 21.91 5.88
N GLY A 263 -11.06 21.00 5.59
CA GLY A 263 -11.37 19.59 5.31
C GLY A 263 -12.00 19.32 3.93
N SER A 264 -12.48 20.33 3.21
CA SER A 264 -12.97 20.19 1.83
C SER A 264 -11.85 20.06 0.78
N MET A 265 -10.63 20.43 1.19
CA MET A 265 -9.43 20.38 0.36
C MET A 265 -8.83 18.97 0.34
N ASN A 266 -9.18 18.23 -0.71
CA ASN A 266 -8.75 16.85 -0.96
C ASN A 266 -7.48 16.75 -1.83
N SER A 267 -6.98 17.88 -2.35
CA SER A 267 -5.77 17.92 -3.17
C SER A 267 -5.04 19.25 -3.03
N CYS A 268 -3.71 19.22 -2.97
CA CYS A 268 -2.90 20.43 -3.13
C CYS A 268 -2.58 20.63 -4.61
N GLN A 269 -3.04 21.73 -5.18
CA GLN A 269 -2.89 22.05 -6.61
C GLN A 269 -1.43 22.38 -7.02
N ARG A 270 -0.52 22.59 -6.05
CA ARG A 270 0.90 22.92 -6.26
C ARG A 270 1.83 22.24 -5.24
N CYS A 271 1.54 21.00 -4.86
CA CYS A 271 2.43 20.23 -3.99
C CYS A 271 2.79 18.88 -4.62
N SER A 272 3.90 18.29 -4.19
CA SER A 272 4.27 16.92 -4.52
C SER A 272 3.11 15.97 -4.19
N SER A 273 2.84 15.02 -5.09
CA SER A 273 1.74 14.05 -5.00
C SER A 273 1.56 13.49 -3.58
N GLY A 274 0.40 13.77 -2.97
CA GLY A 274 0.02 13.25 -1.65
C GLY A 274 0.13 14.24 -0.48
N SER A 275 0.82 15.38 -0.65
CA SER A 275 1.00 16.36 0.41
C SER A 275 -0.14 17.39 0.48
N ILE A 276 -0.56 17.73 1.69
CA ILE A 276 -1.57 18.75 1.96
C ILE A 276 -0.99 19.83 2.86
N GLN A 277 -1.12 21.08 2.41
CA GLN A 277 -0.57 22.27 3.06
C GLN A 277 -1.68 23.24 3.41
N CYS A 278 -1.43 24.05 4.44
CA CYS A 278 -2.35 25.11 4.81
C CYS A 278 -2.39 26.18 3.72
N GLN A 279 -3.59 26.66 3.40
CA GLN A 279 -3.79 27.73 2.43
C GLN A 279 -3.70 29.08 3.12
N ILE A 280 -3.17 30.08 2.42
CA ILE A 280 -3.15 31.45 2.94
C ILE A 280 -4.59 31.97 3.02
N CYS A 281 -4.96 32.61 4.13
CA CYS A 281 -6.25 33.28 4.22
C CYS A 281 -6.29 34.42 3.18
N PRO A 282 -7.20 34.37 2.20
CA PRO A 282 -7.21 35.31 1.09
C PRO A 282 -7.74 36.68 1.53
N ARG A 283 -7.28 37.74 0.85
CA ARG A 283 -7.80 39.10 1.00
C ARG A 283 -9.31 39.15 0.73
N GLY A 284 -10.03 40.00 1.47
CA GLY A 284 -11.50 40.04 1.50
C GLY A 284 -12.16 38.99 2.40
N TYR A 285 -11.38 38.06 2.96
CA TYR A 285 -11.85 37.07 3.93
C TYR A 285 -11.02 37.13 5.22
N TYR A 286 -11.57 36.58 6.30
CA TYR A 286 -10.84 36.34 7.52
C TYR A 286 -11.03 34.89 7.97
N CYS A 287 -10.01 34.37 8.66
CA CYS A 287 -9.95 32.98 9.10
C CYS A 287 -9.79 32.98 10.63
N PRO A 288 -10.90 32.92 11.40
CA PRO A 288 -10.84 33.02 12.86
C PRO A 288 -10.17 31.78 13.48
N GLN A 289 -10.38 30.62 12.87
CA GLN A 289 -9.75 29.35 13.25
C GLN A 289 -9.19 28.65 12.01
N PRO A 290 -8.10 27.88 12.15
CA PRO A 290 -7.44 27.23 11.02
C PRO A 290 -8.27 26.11 10.39
N ASP A 291 -9.22 25.52 11.10
CA ASP A 291 -10.12 24.46 10.62
C ASP A 291 -11.39 24.98 9.93
N THR A 292 -11.58 26.31 9.91
CA THR A 292 -12.76 26.95 9.31
C THR A 292 -12.48 27.46 7.90
N ALA A 293 -13.49 27.37 7.03
CA ALA A 293 -13.45 27.98 5.71
C ALA A 293 -13.36 29.52 5.83
N PRO A 294 -12.73 30.24 4.87
CA PRO A 294 -12.57 31.68 4.95
C PRO A 294 -13.94 32.37 4.96
N ILE A 295 -14.14 33.25 5.94
CA ILE A 295 -15.39 33.97 6.13
C ILE A 295 -15.25 35.33 5.44
N ALA A 296 -16.20 35.66 4.56
CA ALA A 296 -16.17 36.93 3.83
C ALA A 296 -16.36 38.12 4.78
N CYS A 297 -15.59 39.19 4.57
CA CYS A 297 -15.85 40.45 5.24
C CYS A 297 -17.17 41.06 4.74
N SER A 298 -18.01 41.48 5.69
CA SER A 298 -19.24 42.22 5.42
C SER A 298 -18.94 43.64 4.94
N ASN A 299 -19.97 44.33 4.43
CA ASN A 299 -19.90 45.74 4.04
C ASN A 299 -19.35 46.60 5.20
N GLY A 300 -18.59 47.64 4.85
CA GLY A 300 -17.89 48.51 5.80
C GLY A 300 -16.64 47.90 6.42
N ASN A 301 -16.31 46.65 6.08
CA ASN A 301 -15.08 45.99 6.53
C ASN A 301 -14.23 45.57 5.33
N TYR A 302 -12.93 45.44 5.57
CA TYR A 302 -11.94 44.94 4.61
C TYR A 302 -10.99 43.97 5.29
N SER A 303 -10.31 43.14 4.50
CA SER A 303 -9.19 42.36 4.99
C SER A 303 -8.09 42.15 3.95
N ASN A 304 -6.86 42.10 4.45
CA ASN A 304 -5.68 41.71 3.70
C ASN A 304 -5.37 40.21 3.90
N TYR A 305 -4.28 39.73 3.28
CA TYR A 305 -3.83 38.36 3.48
C TYR A 305 -3.59 38.04 4.96
N LYS A 306 -3.85 36.79 5.35
CA LYS A 306 -3.56 36.26 6.69
C LYS A 306 -4.33 36.92 7.85
N GLN A 307 -5.43 37.62 7.58
CA GLN A 307 -6.23 38.20 8.66
C GLN A 307 -7.11 37.16 9.37
N THR A 308 -7.18 37.25 10.69
CA THR A 308 -8.01 36.41 11.57
C THR A 308 -9.31 37.10 12.00
N GLN A 309 -9.49 38.36 11.61
CA GLN A 309 -10.69 39.16 11.80
C GLN A 309 -10.71 40.25 10.73
N CYS A 310 -11.89 40.72 10.31
CA CYS A 310 -11.98 41.85 9.40
C CYS A 310 -11.64 43.16 10.11
N SER A 311 -11.08 44.10 9.36
CA SER A 311 -10.80 45.46 9.81
C SER A 311 -11.92 46.38 9.34
N GLN A 312 -12.45 47.22 10.21
CA GLN A 312 -13.46 48.21 9.82
C GLN A 312 -12.82 49.37 9.05
N CYS A 313 -13.53 49.89 8.05
CA CYS A 313 -13.11 51.11 7.36
C CYS A 313 -13.04 52.27 8.36
N SER A 314 -11.94 53.01 8.33
CA SER A 314 -11.78 54.22 9.15
C SER A 314 -12.79 55.29 8.74
N SER A 315 -13.09 56.22 9.66
CA SER A 315 -13.97 57.35 9.39
C SER A 315 -13.57 58.10 8.11
N GLY A 316 -14.56 58.41 7.26
CA GLY A 316 -14.33 59.01 5.94
C GLY A 316 -14.03 57.99 4.82
N TYR A 317 -14.08 56.69 5.11
CA TYR A 317 -13.95 55.62 4.13
C TYR A 317 -15.13 54.64 4.23
N TYR A 318 -15.46 53.98 3.11
CA TYR A 318 -16.59 53.06 3.03
C TYR A 318 -16.28 51.86 2.13
N SER A 319 -17.08 50.80 2.26
CA SER A 319 -17.03 49.60 1.43
C SER A 319 -18.43 49.01 1.25
N LEU A 320 -18.90 48.93 0.01
CA LEU A 320 -20.25 48.47 -0.32
C LEU A 320 -20.32 47.01 -0.77
N THR A 321 -19.17 46.39 -0.98
CA THR A 321 -19.07 45.03 -1.48
C THR A 321 -18.61 44.10 -0.37
N SER A 322 -19.31 42.98 -0.20
CA SER A 322 -18.75 41.85 0.53
C SER A 322 -17.40 41.47 -0.06
N LYS A 323 -16.45 41.07 0.79
CA LYS A 323 -15.08 40.69 0.41
C LYS A 323 -14.19 41.85 -0.06
N ALA A 324 -14.42 43.05 0.45
CA ALA A 324 -13.54 44.16 0.16
C ALA A 324 -12.11 43.91 0.66
N THR A 325 -11.14 44.23 -0.18
CA THR A 325 -9.71 44.08 0.13
C THR A 325 -9.09 45.38 0.62
N ASP A 326 -9.79 46.49 0.41
CA ASP A 326 -9.42 47.84 0.81
C ASP A 326 -10.68 48.71 0.92
N CYS A 327 -10.58 49.87 1.56
CA CYS A 327 -11.69 50.81 1.71
C CYS A 327 -11.57 51.97 0.71
N MET A 328 -12.72 52.43 0.22
CA MET A 328 -12.78 53.59 -0.68
C MET A 328 -12.94 54.87 0.13
N ILE A 329 -12.17 55.91 -0.22
CA ILE A 329 -12.34 57.24 0.38
C ILE A 329 -13.69 57.84 -0.02
N CYS A 330 -14.36 58.52 0.91
CA CYS A 330 -15.61 59.22 0.62
C CYS A 330 -15.38 60.28 -0.47
N PRO A 331 -16.12 60.23 -1.59
CA PRO A 331 -15.94 61.18 -2.68
C PRO A 331 -16.44 62.58 -2.30
N ARG A 332 -15.87 63.61 -2.92
CA ARG A 332 -16.30 65.01 -2.73
C ARG A 332 -17.79 65.16 -3.05
N GLY A 333 -18.48 66.02 -2.29
CA GLY A 333 -19.92 66.24 -2.41
C GLY A 333 -20.78 65.21 -1.68
N PHE A 334 -20.17 64.19 -1.06
CA PHE A 334 -20.88 63.18 -0.28
C PHE A 334 -20.35 63.09 1.15
N ALA A 335 -21.21 62.63 2.06
CA ALA A 335 -20.86 62.33 3.44
C ALA A 335 -21.02 60.83 3.73
N CYS A 336 -20.01 60.25 4.38
CA CYS A 336 -19.97 58.83 4.74
C CYS A 336 -20.02 58.68 6.26
N THR A 337 -21.23 58.58 6.82
CA THR A 337 -21.48 58.40 8.27
C THR A 337 -21.38 56.94 8.70
N ASP A 338 -21.83 56.03 7.85
CA ASP A 338 -21.77 54.58 8.05
C ASP A 338 -20.86 53.96 6.96
N PRO A 339 -19.74 53.33 7.33
CA PRO A 339 -18.82 52.73 6.37
C PRO A 339 -19.45 51.58 5.56
N SER A 340 -20.57 51.00 6.00
CA SER A 340 -21.27 49.91 5.32
C SER A 340 -22.36 50.37 4.33
N SER A 341 -22.66 51.68 4.32
CA SER A 341 -23.73 52.28 3.53
C SER A 341 -23.19 53.15 2.39
N ALA A 342 -24.00 53.34 1.34
CA ALA A 342 -23.64 54.17 0.20
C ALA A 342 -23.42 55.64 0.63
N PRO A 343 -22.47 56.37 0.02
CA PRO A 343 -22.23 57.78 0.34
C PRO A 343 -23.51 58.60 0.20
N GLN A 344 -23.82 59.41 1.21
CA GLN A 344 -25.02 60.25 1.20
C GLN A 344 -24.71 61.58 0.49
N SER A 345 -25.54 61.95 -0.49
CA SER A 345 -25.41 63.23 -1.20
C SER A 345 -25.55 64.41 -0.24
N CYS A 346 -24.64 65.37 -0.32
CA CYS A 346 -24.77 66.61 0.43
C CYS A 346 -25.81 67.52 -0.23
N PRO A 347 -26.87 67.93 0.49
CA PRO A 347 -27.92 68.76 -0.05
C PRO A 347 -27.40 70.18 -0.35
N LYS A 348 -28.11 70.91 -1.21
CA LYS A 348 -27.89 72.35 -1.41
C LYS A 348 -27.65 73.12 -0.10
N GLY A 349 -26.78 74.13 -0.15
CA GLY A 349 -26.35 74.92 1.01
C GLY A 349 -25.27 74.24 1.87
N THR A 350 -24.84 73.03 1.51
CA THR A 350 -23.73 72.31 2.14
C THR A 350 -22.67 71.92 1.12
N ASN A 351 -21.45 71.62 1.58
CA ASN A 351 -20.39 71.02 0.81
C ASN A 351 -19.69 69.88 1.57
N ALA A 352 -18.95 69.06 0.83
CA ALA A 352 -18.08 68.02 1.39
C ALA A 352 -16.83 67.86 0.54
N ASP A 353 -15.67 67.74 1.18
CA ASP A 353 -14.40 67.38 0.54
C ASP A 353 -14.12 65.87 0.70
N TYR A 354 -13.03 65.38 0.13
CA TYR A 354 -12.63 63.97 0.25
C TYR A 354 -12.60 63.51 1.72
N GLY A 355 -13.21 62.36 2.00
CA GLY A 355 -13.23 61.76 3.33
C GLY A 355 -14.20 62.43 4.32
N ALA A 356 -15.13 63.26 3.86
CA ALA A 356 -16.13 63.87 4.73
C ALA A 356 -17.05 62.83 5.38
N ILE A 357 -17.20 62.92 6.70
CA ILE A 357 -18.15 62.10 7.47
C ILE A 357 -19.51 62.78 7.66
N SER A 358 -19.59 64.07 7.37
CA SER A 358 -20.80 64.88 7.45
C SER A 358 -20.71 66.02 6.43
N CYS A 359 -21.87 66.51 5.99
CA CYS A 359 -21.94 67.68 5.12
C CYS A 359 -21.71 68.95 5.94
N VAL A 360 -20.82 69.80 5.48
CA VAL A 360 -20.49 71.07 6.12
C VAL A 360 -21.39 72.15 5.53
N THR A 361 -22.04 72.93 6.39
CA THR A 361 -22.86 74.06 5.93
C THR A 361 -21.98 75.17 5.37
N CYS A 362 -22.41 75.78 4.27
CA CYS A 362 -21.71 76.94 3.74
C CYS A 362 -21.75 78.08 4.76
N SER A 363 -20.58 78.65 5.05
CA SER A 363 -20.45 79.83 5.88
C SER A 363 -21.21 81.03 5.28
N GLN A 364 -21.57 81.98 6.13
CA GLN A 364 -22.22 83.23 5.71
C GLN A 364 -21.46 83.89 4.53
N GLY A 365 -22.20 84.33 3.51
CA GLY A 365 -21.62 84.89 2.29
C GLY A 365 -21.14 83.86 1.26
N TYR A 366 -21.39 82.56 1.49
CA TYR A 366 -21.10 81.50 0.54
C TYR A 366 -22.37 80.69 0.23
N TYR A 367 -22.49 80.19 -1.00
CA TYR A 367 -23.66 79.48 -1.47
C TYR A 367 -23.30 78.19 -2.22
N SER A 368 -24.26 77.28 -2.29
CA SER A 368 -24.20 75.99 -2.97
C SER A 368 -25.61 75.65 -3.45
N VAL A 369 -25.87 75.79 -4.75
CA VAL A 369 -27.24 75.70 -5.32
C VAL A 369 -27.60 74.33 -5.87
N GLN A 370 -26.66 73.39 -5.86
CA GLN A 370 -26.85 72.03 -6.36
C GLN A 370 -26.48 71.03 -5.26
N ASP A 371 -27.12 69.87 -5.30
CA ASP A 371 -26.70 68.72 -4.50
C ASP A 371 -25.31 68.25 -4.97
N ASN A 372 -24.58 67.57 -4.08
CA ASN A 372 -23.21 67.10 -4.30
C ASN A 372 -22.18 68.22 -4.53
N SER A 373 -22.41 69.39 -3.96
CA SER A 373 -21.43 70.46 -4.04
C SER A 373 -20.14 70.11 -3.31
N THR A 374 -19.02 70.29 -4.00
CA THR A 374 -17.68 69.97 -3.50
C THR A 374 -17.02 71.14 -2.79
N THR A 375 -17.53 72.36 -3.01
CA THR A 375 -17.01 73.62 -2.47
C THR A 375 -18.14 74.62 -2.32
N CYS A 376 -18.16 75.37 -1.23
CA CYS A 376 -19.03 76.54 -1.13
C CYS A 376 -18.44 77.69 -1.94
N THR A 377 -19.23 78.26 -2.84
CA THR A 377 -18.79 79.35 -3.73
C THR A 377 -19.05 80.69 -3.02
N PRO A 378 -18.06 81.59 -2.92
CA PRO A 378 -18.31 82.92 -2.37
C PRO A 378 -19.24 83.70 -3.30
N CYS A 379 -20.15 84.51 -2.72
CA CYS A 379 -20.91 85.46 -3.53
C CYS A 379 -19.94 86.41 -4.22
N ALA A 380 -20.09 86.55 -5.54
CA ALA A 380 -19.27 87.49 -6.29
C ALA A 380 -19.54 88.93 -5.81
N PRO A 381 -18.56 89.82 -5.93
CA PRO A 381 -18.77 91.24 -5.65
C PRO A 381 -19.98 91.81 -6.43
N GLY A 382 -20.79 92.65 -5.79
CA GLY A 382 -22.07 93.16 -6.34
C GLY A 382 -23.29 92.25 -6.12
N TYR A 383 -23.09 91.08 -5.53
CA TYR A 383 -24.15 90.14 -5.12
C TYR A 383 -24.04 89.83 -3.62
N PHE A 384 -25.16 89.49 -2.99
CA PHE A 384 -25.22 89.02 -1.61
C PHE A 384 -25.90 87.65 -1.53
N CYS A 385 -25.52 86.84 -0.53
CA CYS A 385 -26.20 85.57 -0.24
C CYS A 385 -26.51 85.49 1.26
N ASP A 386 -27.76 85.75 1.61
CA ASP A 386 -28.35 85.55 2.93
C ASP A 386 -28.78 84.09 3.17
N ASN A 387 -29.07 83.36 2.08
CA ASN A 387 -29.41 81.95 2.07
C ASN A 387 -28.42 81.14 1.23
N SER A 388 -27.73 80.18 1.85
CA SER A 388 -26.73 79.34 1.19
C SER A 388 -27.30 78.39 0.13
N THR A 389 -28.62 78.21 0.07
CA THR A 389 -29.30 77.29 -0.88
C THR A 389 -29.81 77.96 -2.15
N GLN A 390 -29.68 79.28 -2.27
CA GLN A 390 -30.24 80.08 -3.37
C GLN A 390 -29.15 80.76 -4.19
N CYS A 391 -29.48 81.13 -5.43
CA CYS A 391 -28.58 81.89 -6.28
C CYS A 391 -28.32 83.28 -5.67
N PRO A 392 -27.08 83.81 -5.79
CA PRO A 392 -26.73 85.14 -5.28
C PRO A 392 -27.70 86.20 -5.79
N GLN A 393 -28.19 87.03 -4.88
CA GLN A 393 -29.10 88.11 -5.20
C GLN A 393 -28.29 89.37 -5.53
N GLN A 394 -28.65 90.05 -6.62
CA GLN A 394 -27.94 91.24 -7.06
C GLN A 394 -28.30 92.43 -6.18
N CYS A 395 -27.29 93.22 -5.77
CA CYS A 395 -27.54 94.46 -5.05
C CYS A 395 -28.25 95.48 -5.96
N GLN A 396 -29.34 96.04 -5.44
CA GLN A 396 -30.14 97.07 -6.12
C GLN A 396 -29.35 98.38 -6.20
N ALA A 397 -29.71 99.25 -7.16
CA ALA A 397 -29.07 100.55 -7.34
C ALA A 397 -29.05 101.37 -6.03
N GLY A 398 -27.90 101.99 -5.71
CA GLY A 398 -27.68 102.69 -4.44
C GLY A 398 -27.09 101.81 -3.32
N SER A 399 -26.79 100.54 -3.60
CA SER A 399 -26.11 99.63 -2.67
C SER A 399 -24.97 98.87 -3.33
N TYR A 400 -24.00 98.39 -2.53
CA TYR A 400 -22.82 97.63 -2.98
C TYR A 400 -22.55 96.44 -2.05
N SER A 401 -21.83 95.44 -2.56
CA SER A 401 -21.30 94.34 -1.74
C SER A 401 -19.92 93.91 -2.23
N LEU A 402 -19.05 93.59 -1.28
CA LEU A 402 -17.77 92.92 -1.56
C LEU A 402 -17.97 91.41 -1.74
N ALA A 403 -16.92 90.68 -2.10
CA ALA A 403 -16.97 89.22 -2.15
C ALA A 403 -17.39 88.64 -0.79
N ALA A 404 -18.20 87.58 -0.84
CA ALA A 404 -18.68 86.82 0.32
C ALA A 404 -19.48 87.61 1.37
N GLN A 405 -20.39 88.49 0.91
CA GLN A 405 -21.27 89.26 1.79
C GLN A 405 -22.69 88.67 1.89
N THR A 406 -23.32 88.83 3.05
CA THR A 406 -24.71 88.37 3.32
C THR A 406 -25.77 89.45 3.13
N THR A 407 -25.37 90.71 2.99
CA THR A 407 -26.26 91.85 2.80
C THR A 407 -25.60 92.88 1.88
N CYS A 408 -26.43 93.75 1.28
CA CYS A 408 -25.93 94.91 0.54
C CYS A 408 -25.79 96.11 1.48
N TYR A 409 -24.66 96.80 1.39
CA TYR A 409 -24.41 98.02 2.12
C TYR A 409 -24.91 99.21 1.30
N GLN A 410 -25.63 100.14 1.93
CA GLN A 410 -26.07 101.36 1.27
C GLN A 410 -24.87 102.26 0.98
N CYS A 411 -24.85 102.88 -0.20
CA CYS A 411 -23.92 103.97 -0.47
C CYS A 411 -24.24 105.15 0.46
N SER A 412 -23.23 105.93 0.85
CA SER A 412 -23.44 107.18 1.58
C SER A 412 -24.33 108.13 0.76
N SER A 413 -25.05 109.06 1.41
CA SER A 413 -26.04 109.96 0.78
C SER A 413 -25.50 110.82 -0.37
N SER A 414 -24.18 110.86 -0.55
CA SER A 414 -23.47 111.53 -1.63
C SER A 414 -22.92 110.58 -2.69
N CYS A 415 -23.22 109.27 -2.69
CA CYS A 415 -22.71 108.33 -3.70
C CYS A 415 -23.81 107.42 -4.27
N SER A 416 -23.76 107.19 -5.58
CA SER A 416 -24.68 106.32 -6.32
C SER A 416 -23.93 105.14 -6.95
N SER A 417 -24.62 104.01 -7.08
CA SER A 417 -24.14 102.80 -7.74
C SER A 417 -25.25 102.26 -8.66
N THR A 418 -24.88 101.65 -9.80
CA THR A 418 -25.82 100.94 -10.68
C THR A 418 -26.14 99.54 -10.13
N THR A 419 -27.07 98.78 -10.71
CA THR A 419 -27.38 97.44 -10.21
C THR A 419 -26.15 96.50 -10.34
N GLY A 420 -25.76 95.82 -9.26
CA GLY A 420 -24.68 94.81 -9.26
C GLY A 420 -23.23 95.32 -9.21
N VAL A 421 -22.96 96.50 -8.66
CA VAL A 421 -21.57 97.01 -8.49
C VAL A 421 -20.97 96.58 -7.16
N PHE A 422 -19.65 96.42 -7.15
CA PHE A 422 -18.86 96.05 -5.97
C PHE A 422 -18.34 97.24 -5.15
N ASP A 423 -18.53 98.46 -5.65
CA ASP A 423 -18.11 99.71 -5.03
C ASP A 423 -19.01 100.88 -5.49
N CYS A 424 -19.13 101.94 -4.70
CA CYS A 424 -19.89 103.15 -5.03
C CYS A 424 -19.03 104.09 -5.89
N SER A 425 -18.97 103.82 -7.20
CA SER A 425 -18.06 104.50 -8.12
C SER A 425 -18.43 105.95 -8.48
N THR A 426 -19.65 106.40 -8.21
CA THR A 426 -20.07 107.78 -8.47
C THR A 426 -20.52 108.47 -7.19
N CYS A 427 -19.56 108.99 -6.43
CA CYS A 427 -19.87 109.99 -5.44
C CYS A 427 -20.27 111.30 -6.15
N ILE A 428 -21.52 111.72 -6.00
CA ILE A 428 -21.91 113.13 -6.04
C ILE A 428 -21.15 113.82 -4.90
N THR A 429 -19.85 114.00 -5.08
CA THR A 429 -19.11 115.01 -4.34
C THR A 429 -19.80 116.33 -4.70
N ALA A 430 -20.60 116.85 -3.78
CA ALA A 430 -20.77 118.28 -3.68
C ALA A 430 -19.36 118.86 -3.73
N LYS A 431 -19.05 119.55 -4.83
CA LYS A 431 -17.81 120.31 -5.01
C LYS A 431 -17.47 121.02 -3.69
N PRO A 432 -16.22 120.95 -3.26
CA PRO A 432 -15.50 122.18 -3.02
C PRO A 432 -14.38 122.30 -4.05
N THR A 433 -14.32 123.47 -4.64
CA THR A 433 -13.13 124.08 -5.23
C THR A 433 -11.83 123.71 -4.50
N GLY A 434 -10.83 123.21 -5.23
CA GLY A 434 -9.42 123.37 -4.84
C GLY A 434 -8.52 122.15 -5.06
N CYS A 435 -7.61 122.28 -6.04
CA CYS A 435 -6.27 121.65 -6.14
C CYS A 435 -6.12 120.23 -6.74
N GLN A 436 -5.70 120.25 -8.02
CA GLN A 436 -4.57 119.55 -8.67
C GLN A 436 -4.20 118.09 -8.31
N GLN A 437 -4.37 117.25 -9.33
CA GLN A 437 -3.39 116.34 -9.97
C GLN A 437 -2.47 115.50 -9.06
N LEU A 438 -2.67 114.18 -9.12
CA LEU A 438 -1.54 113.25 -9.28
C LEU A 438 -1.96 112.05 -10.12
N GLU A 439 -1.28 111.96 -11.26
CA GLU A 439 -1.32 110.93 -12.26
C GLU A 439 -0.34 109.78 -11.91
N ILE A 440 -0.77 108.55 -12.22
CA ILE A 440 0.01 107.43 -12.85
C ILE A 440 0.89 106.54 -11.93
N PRO A 441 1.13 105.21 -12.22
CA PRO A 441 0.74 104.42 -13.41
C PRO A 441 0.02 103.08 -13.18
N VAL A 442 -0.60 102.68 -14.29
CA VAL A 442 -0.81 101.30 -14.76
C VAL A 442 0.53 100.57 -14.95
N GLY A 443 0.67 99.38 -14.38
CA GLY A 443 1.71 98.41 -14.73
C GLY A 443 1.11 97.18 -15.39
N ILE A 444 1.12 97.14 -16.73
CA ILE A 444 1.01 95.90 -17.51
C ILE A 444 2.43 95.34 -17.62
N HIS A 445 2.63 94.08 -17.23
CA HIS A 445 3.58 93.22 -17.93
C HIS A 445 2.99 91.81 -18.05
N LYS A 446 2.65 91.46 -19.30
CA LYS A 446 2.73 90.09 -19.79
C LYS A 446 4.21 89.74 -19.94
N ASN A 447 4.62 88.62 -19.36
CA ASN A 447 5.09 87.45 -20.10
C ASN A 447 4.84 86.21 -19.25
#